data_AF-A0A257LGP7-F1
#
_entry.id   AF-A0A257LGP7-F1
#
_cell.length_a   1.000
_cell.length_b   1.000
_cell.length_c   1.000
_cell.angle_alpha   90.00
_cell.angle_beta   90.00
_cell.angle_gamma   90.00
#
_symmetry.space_group_name_H-M   'P 1'
#
loop_
_entity.id
_entity.type
_entity.pdbx_description
1 polymer ?
#
loop_
_entity_poly.entity_id
_entity_poly.type
_entity_poly.pdbx_seq_one_letter_code
_entity_poly.pdbx_strand_id
1 'polypeptide(L)'
;MRPLLSVVFVLFSATWSAAADVIRPKVVVVAMFEAGADAGDRPGEFQYWVEREKLTQVHSFPQGYRDLRTNADGSVLGVVTGVGTAKSAATIMALGLDPRFDLSQSYWL
;
A
#
# COMPACT_ATOMS: atom_id res chain seq x y z
N MET A 1 64.19 9.43 3.83
CA MET A 1 62.90 9.23 4.53
C MET A 1 61.86 10.16 3.89
N ARG A 2 60.92 9.63 3.10
CA ARG A 2 59.75 10.38 2.56
C ARG A 2 58.54 9.46 2.70
N PRO A 3 57.53 9.75 3.54
CA PRO A 3 56.32 8.96 3.59
C PRO A 3 55.39 9.41 2.45
N LEU A 4 54.98 8.47 1.60
CA LEU A 4 53.88 8.67 0.66
C LEU A 4 52.57 8.72 1.46
N LEU A 5 51.84 9.84 1.40
CA LEU A 5 50.44 9.91 1.80
C LEU A 5 49.56 9.41 0.65
N SER A 6 48.87 8.31 0.85
CA SER A 6 47.77 7.86 -0.01
C SER A 6 46.47 8.53 0.45
N VAL A 7 45.89 9.37 -0.40
CA VAL A 7 44.57 9.97 -0.17
C VAL A 7 43.52 9.04 -0.79
N VAL A 8 42.63 8.51 0.04
CA VAL A 8 41.45 7.73 -0.39
C VAL A 8 40.28 8.69 -0.56
N PHE A 9 39.77 8.81 -1.79
CA PHE A 9 38.59 9.60 -2.11
C PHE A 9 37.34 8.72 -1.99
N VAL A 10 36.54 8.91 -0.94
CA VAL A 10 35.24 8.23 -0.80
C VAL A 10 34.19 9.06 -1.53
N LEU A 11 33.68 8.54 -2.65
CA LEU A 11 32.55 9.13 -3.38
C LEU A 11 31.25 8.82 -2.62
N PHE A 12 30.69 9.84 -1.98
CA PHE A 12 29.35 9.79 -1.39
C PHE A 12 28.31 9.98 -2.52
N SER A 13 27.72 8.89 -3.00
CA SER A 13 26.59 8.96 -3.92
C SER A 13 25.36 9.43 -3.16
N ALA A 14 24.96 10.69 -3.36
CA ALA A 14 23.69 11.20 -2.85
C ALA A 14 22.54 10.48 -3.55
N THR A 15 21.87 9.58 -2.84
CA THR A 15 20.63 8.97 -3.32
C THR A 15 19.53 10.02 -3.30
N TRP A 16 19.18 10.55 -4.47
CA TRP A 16 18.03 11.43 -4.61
C TRP A 16 16.76 10.59 -4.47
N SER A 17 16.08 10.69 -3.33
CA SER A 17 14.77 10.08 -3.14
C SER A 17 13.75 10.94 -3.88
N ALA A 18 13.25 10.46 -5.02
CA ALA A 18 12.04 11.01 -5.61
C ALA A 18 10.92 10.93 -4.56
N ALA A 19 10.20 12.03 -4.33
CA ALA A 19 8.99 11.98 -3.52
C ALA A 19 8.02 11.05 -4.24
N ALA A 20 7.60 9.96 -3.57
CA ALA A 20 6.57 9.10 -4.12
C ALA A 20 5.29 9.93 -4.31
N ASP A 21 4.70 9.87 -5.49
CA ASP A 21 3.44 10.57 -5.76
C ASP A 21 2.36 10.07 -4.79
N VAL A 22 1.70 11.01 -4.11
CA VAL A 22 0.60 10.71 -3.20
C VAL A 22 -0.57 10.12 -3.99
N ILE A 23 -1.00 8.92 -3.60
CA ILE A 23 -2.13 8.21 -4.20
C ILE A 23 -3.42 8.86 -3.69
N ARG A 24 -4.35 9.18 -4.61
CA ARG A 24 -5.63 9.82 -4.30
C ARG A 24 -6.79 8.95 -4.77
N PRO A 25 -7.16 7.90 -4.02
CA PRO A 25 -8.27 7.04 -4.38
C PRO A 25 -9.57 7.85 -4.45
N LYS A 26 -10.34 7.65 -5.51
CA LYS A 26 -11.72 8.14 -5.60
C LYS A 26 -12.66 7.25 -4.81
N VAL A 27 -12.38 5.94 -4.79
CA VAL A 27 -13.16 4.94 -4.07
C VAL A 27 -12.22 4.08 -3.22
N VAL A 28 -12.59 3.88 -1.96
CA VAL A 28 -12.01 2.88 -1.07
C VAL A 28 -13.04 1.76 -0.90
N VAL A 29 -12.70 0.57 -1.38
CA VAL A 29 -13.49 -0.65 -1.21
C VAL A 29 -13.04 -1.33 0.07
N VAL A 30 -13.96 -1.50 1.02
CA VAL A 30 -13.71 -2.10 2.34
C VAL A 30 -14.32 -3.50 2.39
N ALA A 31 -13.47 -4.51 2.43
CA ALA A 31 -13.87 -5.90 2.64
C ALA A 31 -13.46 -6.38 4.05
N MET A 32 -14.21 -7.30 4.64
CA MET A 32 -13.82 -7.91 5.92
C MET A 32 -12.88 -9.09 5.73
N PHE A 33 -13.04 -9.88 4.68
CA PHE A 33 -12.20 -11.07 4.47
C PHE A 33 -11.88 -11.38 3.02
N GLU A 34 -10.78 -12.10 2.85
CA GLU A 34 -10.49 -12.87 1.64
C GLU A 34 -9.84 -14.18 2.05
N ALA A 35 -10.25 -15.28 1.41
CA ALA A 35 -9.77 -16.61 1.75
C ALA A 35 -8.66 -17.03 0.80
N GLY A 36 -7.45 -17.23 1.31
CA GLY A 36 -6.32 -17.66 0.47
C GLY A 36 -5.72 -16.50 -0.31
N ALA A 37 -5.64 -16.65 -1.63
CA ALA A 37 -5.11 -15.64 -2.52
C ALA A 37 -6.13 -14.52 -2.76
N ASP A 38 -5.66 -13.36 -3.23
CA ASP A 38 -6.56 -12.27 -3.62
C ASP A 38 -7.13 -12.45 -5.05
N ALA A 39 -6.72 -13.51 -5.75
CA ALA A 39 -7.11 -13.82 -7.13
C ALA A 39 -6.79 -15.27 -7.49
N GLY A 40 -7.56 -15.82 -8.41
CA GLY A 40 -7.28 -17.11 -9.05
C GLY A 40 -7.68 -18.36 -8.25
N ASP A 41 -8.15 -18.23 -7.01
CA ASP A 41 -8.77 -19.30 -6.22
C ASP A 41 -10.26 -19.02 -5.94
N ARG A 42 -10.85 -19.63 -4.90
CA ARG A 42 -12.28 -19.53 -4.63
C ARG A 42 -12.60 -18.19 -3.93
N PRO A 43 -13.39 -17.29 -4.56
CA PRO A 43 -13.58 -15.93 -4.08
C PRO A 43 -14.33 -15.83 -2.75
N GLY A 44 -13.78 -15.00 -1.86
CA GLY A 44 -14.46 -14.37 -0.72
C GLY A 44 -15.09 -13.02 -1.10
N GLU A 45 -14.98 -12.03 -0.21
CA GLU A 45 -15.55 -10.68 -0.43
C GLU A 45 -14.67 -9.80 -1.34
N PHE A 46 -13.35 -9.97 -1.29
CA PHE A 46 -12.40 -9.03 -1.87
C PHE A 46 -11.99 -9.39 -3.31
N GLN A 47 -11.87 -10.68 -3.61
CA GLN A 47 -11.29 -11.20 -4.85
C GLN A 47 -12.02 -10.68 -6.10
N TYR A 48 -13.35 -10.58 -6.08
CA TYR A 48 -14.08 -10.03 -7.23
C TYR A 48 -13.74 -8.57 -7.50
N TRP A 49 -13.46 -7.76 -6.49
CA TRP A 49 -12.97 -6.39 -6.68
C TRP A 49 -11.58 -6.38 -7.29
N VAL A 50 -10.69 -7.25 -6.79
CA VAL A 50 -9.33 -7.38 -7.32
C VAL A 50 -9.33 -7.73 -8.80
N GLU A 51 -10.12 -8.73 -9.18
CA GLU A 51 -10.18 -9.23 -10.55
C GLU A 51 -10.91 -8.27 -11.50
N ARG A 52 -12.02 -7.66 -11.07
CA ARG A 52 -12.87 -6.83 -11.96
C ARG A 52 -12.37 -5.40 -12.07
N GLU A 53 -11.91 -4.80 -10.97
CA GLU A 53 -11.34 -3.44 -10.95
C GLU A 53 -9.83 -3.42 -11.21
N LYS A 54 -9.24 -4.59 -11.46
CA LYS A 54 -7.82 -4.75 -11.81
C LYS A 54 -6.90 -4.17 -10.73
N LEU A 55 -7.16 -4.51 -9.46
CA LEU A 55 -6.37 -4.07 -8.31
C LEU A 55 -5.01 -4.81 -8.26
N THR A 56 -4.18 -4.54 -9.24
CA THR A 56 -2.94 -5.27 -9.54
C THR A 56 -1.72 -4.70 -8.82
N GLN A 57 -1.76 -3.43 -8.43
CA GLN A 57 -0.67 -2.80 -7.67
C GLN A 57 -0.83 -3.19 -6.20
N VAL A 58 0.23 -3.72 -5.59
CA VAL A 58 0.23 -4.15 -4.18
C VAL A 58 1.08 -3.19 -3.37
N HIS A 59 0.51 -2.66 -2.29
CA HIS A 59 1.20 -1.76 -1.37
C HIS A 59 1.35 -2.46 -0.03
N SER A 60 2.60 -2.68 0.39
CA SER A 60 2.86 -3.32 1.68
C SER A 60 2.21 -2.51 2.81
N PHE A 61 1.48 -3.21 3.68
CA PHE A 61 0.70 -2.59 4.75
C PHE A 61 0.79 -3.40 6.07
N PRO A 62 2.00 -3.52 6.65
CA PRO A 62 2.26 -4.37 7.81
C PRO A 62 1.50 -3.96 9.08
N GLN A 63 1.06 -2.71 9.16
CA GLN A 63 0.25 -2.19 10.25
C GLN A 63 -1.24 -2.56 10.15
N GLY A 64 -1.70 -3.03 8.98
CA GLY A 64 -3.07 -3.47 8.75
C GLY A 64 -3.21 -5.00 8.74
N TYR A 65 -4.40 -5.48 8.36
CA TYR A 65 -4.68 -6.91 8.32
C TYR A 65 -4.08 -7.64 7.11
N ARG A 66 -4.01 -6.98 5.95
CA ARG A 66 -3.44 -7.48 4.68
C ARG A 66 -2.89 -6.30 3.88
N ASP A 67 -1.97 -6.56 2.96
CA ASP A 67 -1.51 -5.57 1.98
C ASP A 67 -2.67 -4.90 1.24
N LEU A 68 -2.50 -3.61 0.95
CA LEU A 68 -3.46 -2.82 0.19
C LEU A 68 -3.29 -3.08 -1.30
N ARG A 69 -4.36 -2.89 -2.07
CA ARG A 69 -4.29 -3.04 -3.53
C ARG A 69 -4.91 -1.85 -4.25
N THR A 70 -4.29 -1.39 -5.33
CA THR A 70 -4.88 -0.37 -6.20
C THR A 70 -4.91 -0.81 -7.66
N ASN A 71 -5.78 -0.19 -8.44
CA ASN A 71 -5.66 -0.22 -9.90
C ASN A 71 -4.46 0.63 -10.36
N ALA A 72 -4.17 0.58 -11.67
CA ALA A 72 -2.97 1.17 -12.24
C ALA A 72 -2.89 2.70 -12.09
N ASP A 73 -4.04 3.39 -12.07
CA ASP A 73 -4.11 4.85 -11.91
C ASP A 73 -4.34 5.30 -10.47
N GLY A 74 -4.43 4.36 -9.52
CA GLY A 74 -4.64 4.64 -8.10
C GLY A 74 -6.03 5.16 -7.75
N SER A 75 -6.99 5.15 -8.67
CA SER A 75 -8.34 5.68 -8.44
C SER A 75 -9.23 4.77 -7.58
N VAL A 76 -8.93 3.46 -7.51
CA VAL A 76 -9.62 2.51 -6.64
C VAL A 76 -8.60 1.88 -5.69
N LEU A 77 -8.87 1.98 -4.39
CA LEU A 77 -8.10 1.36 -3.32
C LEU A 77 -8.93 0.25 -2.68
N GLY A 78 -8.39 -0.95 -2.59
CA GLY A 78 -8.95 -2.07 -1.87
C GLY A 78 -8.25 -2.27 -0.52
N VAL A 79 -9.03 -2.43 0.54
CA VAL A 79 -8.56 -2.78 1.88
C VAL A 79 -9.35 -3.95 2.45
N VAL A 80 -8.63 -4.95 2.99
CA VAL A 80 -9.24 -6.03 3.77
C VAL A 80 -8.98 -5.75 5.24
N THR A 81 -10.04 -5.60 6.04
CA THR A 81 -9.92 -5.18 7.43
C THR A 81 -9.75 -6.31 8.43
N GLY A 82 -10.07 -7.54 8.01
CA GLY A 82 -10.28 -8.65 8.93
C GLY A 82 -11.65 -8.60 9.59
N VAL A 83 -12.09 -9.75 10.10
CA VAL A 83 -13.40 -9.90 10.76
C VAL A 83 -13.36 -9.34 12.19
N GLY A 84 -14.29 -8.43 12.50
CA GLY A 84 -14.56 -7.92 13.83
C GLY A 84 -14.08 -6.48 14.08
N THR A 85 -14.79 -5.77 14.96
CA THR A 85 -14.65 -4.31 15.19
C THR A 85 -13.23 -3.87 15.50
N ALA A 86 -12.48 -4.62 16.33
CA ALA A 86 -11.12 -4.25 16.71
C ALA A 86 -10.16 -4.25 15.51
N LYS A 87 -10.27 -5.25 14.62
CA LYS A 87 -9.44 -5.34 13.41
C LYS A 87 -9.83 -4.27 12.40
N SER A 88 -11.13 -4.02 12.22
CA SER A 88 -11.62 -2.93 11.37
C SER A 88 -11.14 -1.58 11.83
N ALA A 89 -11.29 -1.24 13.11
CA ALA A 89 -10.83 0.03 13.66
C ALA A 89 -9.32 0.22 13.50
N ALA A 90 -8.52 -0.81 13.84
CA ALA A 90 -7.07 -0.74 13.72
C ALA A 90 -6.61 -0.56 12.26
N THR A 91 -7.16 -1.34 11.33
CA THR A 91 -6.78 -1.30 9.91
C THR A 91 -7.13 0.04 9.26
N ILE A 92 -8.33 0.58 9.52
CA ILE A 92 -8.74 1.87 8.94
C ILE A 92 -7.99 3.04 9.57
N MET A 93 -7.71 3.01 10.88
CA MET A 93 -6.84 4.01 11.51
C MET A 93 -5.44 4.00 10.90
N ALA A 94 -4.85 2.81 10.73
CA ALA A 94 -3.57 2.63 10.08
C ALA A 94 -3.55 3.18 8.65
N LEU A 95 -4.64 3.02 7.91
CA LEU A 95 -4.78 3.53 6.55
C LEU A 95 -4.90 5.06 6.54
N GLY A 96 -5.70 5.62 7.45
CA GLY A 96 -5.86 7.07 7.58
C GLY A 96 -4.59 7.81 8.02
N LEU A 97 -3.64 7.12 8.65
CA LEU A 97 -2.34 7.66 9.06
C LEU A 97 -1.22 7.41 8.04
N ASP A 98 -1.50 6.71 6.94
CA ASP A 98 -0.50 6.37 5.94
C ASP A 98 -0.28 7.54 4.97
N PRO A 99 0.89 8.20 4.99
CA PRO A 99 1.12 9.42 4.20
C PRO A 99 1.21 9.17 2.70
N ARG A 100 1.23 7.90 2.26
CA ARG A 100 1.18 7.55 0.83
C ARG A 100 -0.19 7.83 0.22
N PHE A 101 -1.24 7.94 1.04
CA PHE A 101 -2.62 8.08 0.59
C PHE A 101 -3.24 9.39 1.09
N ASP A 102 -3.95 10.07 0.20
CA ASP A 102 -4.84 11.18 0.55
C ASP A 102 -6.28 10.73 0.29
N LEU A 103 -7.01 10.53 1.39
CA LEU A 103 -8.37 9.99 1.42
C LEU A 103 -9.43 11.08 1.66
N SER A 104 -9.02 12.34 1.68
CA SER A 104 -9.87 13.48 2.07
C SER A 104 -11.10 13.66 1.18
N GLN A 105 -11.04 13.14 -0.05
CA GLN A 105 -12.10 13.21 -1.06
C GLN A 105 -12.45 11.82 -1.63
N SER A 106 -12.35 10.77 -0.82
CA SER A 106 -12.70 9.40 -1.22
C SER A 106 -14.13 9.03 -0.81
N TYR A 107 -14.82 8.30 -1.68
CA TYR A 107 -16.01 7.53 -1.32
C TYR A 107 -15.60 6.21 -0.69
N TRP A 108 -16.37 5.75 0.30
CA TRP A 108 -16.13 4.50 1.01
C TRP A 108 -17.30 3.56 0.75
N LEU A 109 -16.96 2.37 0.22
CA LEU A 109 -17.91 1.32 -0.13
C LEU A 109 -17.65 0.08 0.70
#